data_AF-A0A392SBQ0-F1
#
_entry.id   AF-A0A392SBQ0-F1
#
_cell.length_a   1.000
_cell.length_b   1.000
_cell.length_c   1.000
_cell.angle_alpha   90.00
_cell.angle_beta   90.00
_cell.angle_gamma   90.00
#
_symmetry.space_group_name_H-M   'P 1'
#
loop_
_entity.id
_entity.type
_entity.pdbx_description
1 polymer ?
#
loop_
_entity_poly.entity_id
_entity_poly.type
_entity_poly.pdbx_seq_one_letter_code
_entity_poly.pdbx_strand_id
1 'polypeptide(L)'
;MYKYYIYTADVCAKRIAKLYVATLLLGSLFWFGDRVFCKEISQWQVNPQGHALWHVFMGLNSYFANTFLMFCRAEQRDWSP
;
A
#
# COMPACT_ATOMS: atom_id res chain seq x y z
N MET A 1 12.46 -0.51 1.45
CA MET A 1 11.53 -0.67 2.58
C MET A 1 12.11 -1.53 3.70
N TYR A 2 12.28 -2.84 3.51
CA TYR A 2 12.70 -3.77 4.59
C TYR A 2 14.00 -3.38 5.31
N LYS A 3 15.07 -3.06 4.56
CA LYS A 3 16.35 -2.61 5.15
C LYS A 3 16.17 -1.46 6.14
N TYR A 4 15.41 -0.43 5.79
CA TYR A 4 15.22 0.73 6.67
C TYR A 4 14.24 0.44 7.82
N TYR A 5 13.26 -0.44 7.59
CA TYR A 5 12.24 -0.79 8.58
C TYR A 5 12.83 -1.43 9.85
N ILE A 6 13.88 -2.25 9.71
CA ILE A 6 14.52 -2.92 10.85
C ILE A 6 15.39 -1.97 11.69
N TYR A 7 15.88 -0.88 11.11
CA TYR A 7 16.78 0.05 11.80
C TYR A 7 16.07 1.28 12.37
N THR A 8 14.98 1.74 11.75
CA THR A 8 14.25 2.89 12.26
C THR A 8 13.59 2.55 13.60
N ALA A 9 13.73 3.42 14.60
CA ALA A 9 13.03 3.31 15.88
C ALA A 9 11.64 3.98 15.86
N ASP A 10 11.39 4.83 14.87
CA ASP A 10 10.19 5.67 14.80
C ASP A 10 8.90 4.85 14.63
N VAL A 11 7.95 5.07 15.56
CA VAL A 11 6.68 4.33 15.61
C VAL A 11 5.77 4.69 14.44
N CYS A 12 5.77 5.96 14.02
CA CYS A 12 4.99 6.45 12.90
C CYS A 12 5.51 5.85 11.58
N ALA A 13 6.81 5.84 11.35
CA ALA A 13 7.46 5.21 10.20
C ALA A 13 7.13 3.71 10.14
N LYS A 14 7.23 2.98 11.27
CA LYS A 14 6.82 1.57 11.31
C LYS A 14 5.36 1.35 10.98
N ARG A 15 4.47 2.23 11.45
CA ARG A 15 3.04 2.18 11.10
C ARG A 15 2.81 2.39 9.61
N ILE A 16 3.48 3.38 9.00
CA ILE A 16 3.40 3.65 7.56
C ILE A 16 3.91 2.45 6.75
N ALA A 17 5.02 1.83 7.15
CA ALA A 17 5.53 0.63 6.48
C ALA A 17 4.54 -0.54 6.53
N LYS A 18 3.83 -0.73 7.65
CA LYS A 18 2.76 -1.74 7.75
C LYS A 18 1.57 -1.41 6.87
N LEU A 19 1.14 -0.15 6.80
CA LEU A 19 0.08 0.31 5.91
C LEU A 19 0.45 0.14 4.43
N TYR A 20 1.71 0.37 4.06
CA TYR A 20 2.25 0.05 2.75
C TYR A 20 2.03 -1.44 2.42
N VAL A 21 2.44 -2.37 3.30
CA VAL A 21 2.24 -3.81 3.05
C VAL A 21 0.76 -4.16 2.97
N ALA A 22 -0.07 -3.64 3.88
CA ALA A 22 -1.50 -3.92 3.90
C ALA A 22 -2.19 -3.47 2.59
N THR A 23 -1.90 -2.25 2.13
CA THR A 23 -2.44 -1.73 0.87
C THR A 23 -1.93 -2.47 -0.36
N LEU A 24 -0.67 -2.92 -0.35
CA LEU A 24 -0.13 -3.75 -1.44
C LEU A 24 -0.89 -5.08 -1.54
N LEU A 25 -1.10 -5.75 -0.41
CA LEU A 25 -1.83 -7.03 -0.36
C LEU A 25 -3.28 -6.84 -0.81
N LEU A 26 -3.98 -5.85 -0.26
CA LEU A 26 -5.37 -5.56 -0.64
C LEU A 26 -5.49 -5.20 -2.13
N GLY A 27 -4.65 -4.29 -2.63
CA GLY A 27 -4.63 -3.94 -4.05
C GLY A 27 -4.39 -5.17 -4.94
N SER A 28 -3.40 -6.00 -4.59
CA SER A 28 -3.10 -7.22 -5.34
C SER A 28 -4.27 -8.21 -5.34
N LEU A 29 -4.98 -8.37 -4.22
CA LEU A 29 -6.18 -9.20 -4.12
C LEU A 29 -7.31 -8.67 -5.01
N PHE A 30 -7.58 -7.36 -5.00
CA PHE A 30 -8.60 -6.76 -5.86
C PHE A 30 -8.28 -6.92 -7.34
N TRP A 31 -7.02 -6.65 -7.74
CA TRP A 31 -6.59 -6.84 -9.12
C TRP A 31 -6.70 -8.30 -9.57
N PHE A 32 -6.22 -9.23 -8.73
CA PHE A 32 -6.26 -10.64 -9.06
C PHE A 32 -7.68 -11.18 -9.10
N GLY A 33 -8.51 -10.84 -8.12
CA GLY A 33 -9.92 -11.24 -8.06
C GLY A 33 -10.71 -10.72 -9.25
N ASP A 34 -10.57 -9.44 -9.59
CA ASP A 34 -11.22 -8.83 -10.75
C ASP A 34 -10.82 -9.53 -12.06
N ARG A 35 -9.53 -9.85 -12.21
CA ARG A 35 -9.01 -10.54 -13.39
C ARG A 35 -9.49 -11.97 -13.51
N VAL A 36 -9.51 -12.73 -12.40
CA VAL A 36 -9.87 -14.15 -12.40
C VAL A 36 -11.38 -14.36 -12.54
N PHE A 37 -12.19 -13.55 -11.85
CA PHE A 37 -13.64 -13.69 -11.77
C PHE A 37 -14.39 -12.64 -12.62
N CYS A 38 -13.71 -12.05 -13.61
CA CYS A 38 -14.26 -10.97 -14.45
C CYS A 38 -15.62 -11.33 -15.07
N LYS A 39 -15.74 -12.57 -15.58
CA LYS A 39 -16.95 -13.05 -16.26
C LYS A 39 -18.12 -13.20 -15.30
N GLU A 40 -17.88 -13.73 -14.11
CA GLU A 40 -18.89 -13.94 -13.09
C GLU A 40 -19.32 -12.61 -12.47
N ILE A 41 -18.36 -11.76 -12.09
CA ILE A 41 -18.62 -10.47 -11.44
C ILE A 41 -19.32 -9.49 -12.38
N SER A 42 -19.00 -9.50 -13.68
CA SER A 42 -19.67 -8.63 -14.66
C SER A 42 -21.16 -8.93 -14.85
N GLN A 43 -21.62 -10.11 -14.43
CA GLN A 43 -23.03 -10.51 -14.49
C GLN A 43 -23.80 -10.17 -13.21
N TRP A 44 -23.12 -9.71 -12.16
CA TRP A 44 -23.78 -9.36 -10.90
C TRP A 44 -24.61 -8.08 -11.05
N GLN A 45 -25.65 -7.96 -10.22
CA GLN A 45 -26.48 -6.75 -10.19
C GLN A 45 -25.67 -5.49 -9.84
N VAL A 46 -24.59 -5.65 -9.06
CA VAL A 46 -23.65 -4.59 -8.72
C VAL A 46 -22.24 -5.07 -9.00
N ASN A 47 -21.52 -4.34 -9.86
CA ASN A 47 -20.11 -4.60 -10.12
C ASN A 47 -19.26 -3.82 -9.10
N PRO A 48 -18.46 -4.49 -8.25
CA PRO A 48 -17.60 -3.85 -7.26
C PRO A 48 -16.41 -3.09 -7.85
N GLN A 49 -16.16 -3.20 -9.17
CA GLN A 49 -15.07 -2.53 -9.89
C GLN A 49 -13.71 -2.81 -9.26
N GLY A 50 -13.32 -4.08 -9.17
CA GLY A 50 -12.10 -4.48 -8.46
C GLY A 50 -10.83 -3.85 -9.04
N HIS A 51 -10.78 -3.63 -10.36
CA HIS A 51 -9.67 -2.88 -10.98
C HIS A 51 -9.60 -1.41 -10.54
N ALA A 52 -10.75 -0.76 -10.33
CA ALA A 52 -10.79 0.60 -9.79
C ALA A 52 -10.31 0.63 -8.34
N LEU A 53 -10.74 -0.34 -7.51
CA LEU A 53 -10.26 -0.49 -6.14
C LEU A 53 -8.75 -0.75 -6.10
N TRP A 54 -8.22 -1.57 -7.02
CA TRP A 54 -6.77 -1.76 -7.17
C TRP A 54 -6.05 -0.42 -7.35
N HIS A 55 -6.51 0.46 -8.24
CA HIS A 55 -5.90 1.78 -8.42
C HIS A 55 -5.91 2.62 -7.14
N VAL A 56 -7.00 2.61 -6.36
CA VAL A 56 -7.06 3.31 -5.07
C VAL A 56 -6.00 2.78 -4.10
N PHE A 57 -5.92 1.46 -3.93
CA PHE A 57 -4.94 0.84 -3.03
C PHE A 57 -3.50 1.04 -3.50
N MET A 58 -3.23 0.98 -4.82
CA MET A 58 -1.90 1.25 -5.36
C MET A 58 -1.50 2.72 -5.25
N GLY A 59 -2.46 3.64 -5.34
CA GLY A 59 -2.25 5.06 -5.07
C GLY A 59 -1.83 5.28 -3.61
N LEU A 60 -2.59 4.75 -2.65
CA LEU A 60 -2.23 4.79 -1.22
C LEU A 60 -0.90 4.10 -0.93
N ASN A 61 -0.65 2.94 -1.55
CA ASN A 61 0.59 2.20 -1.41
C ASN A 61 1.80 3.06 -1.85
N SER A 62 1.70 3.68 -3.02
CA SER A 62 2.75 4.55 -3.56
C SER A 62 2.99 5.77 -2.67
N TYR A 63 1.92 6.33 -2.08
CA TYR A 63 2.04 7.40 -1.11
C TYR A 63 2.80 6.93 0.15
N PHE A 64 2.36 5.84 0.78
CA PHE A 64 2.98 5.31 2.01
C PHE A 64 4.44 4.89 1.83
N ALA A 65 4.79 4.30 0.68
CA ALA A 65 6.18 3.96 0.38
C ALA A 65 7.09 5.20 0.41
N ASN A 66 6.66 6.28 -0.25
CA ASN A 66 7.40 7.53 -0.31
C ASN A 66 7.46 8.23 1.06
N THR A 67 6.32 8.32 1.77
CA THR A 67 6.29 8.92 3.11
C THR A 67 7.23 8.20 4.06
N PHE A 68 7.24 6.86 4.07
CA PHE A 68 8.19 6.10 4.89
C PHE A 68 9.65 6.41 4.54
N LEU A 69 9.99 6.49 3.25
CA LEU A 69 11.35 6.83 2.83
C LEU A 69 11.74 8.27 3.24
N MET A 70 10.78 9.19 3.29
CA MET A 70 11.02 10.54 3.82
C MET A 70 11.36 10.51 5.32
N PHE A 71 10.65 9.71 6.13
CA PHE A 71 11.00 9.50 7.54
C PHE A 71 12.42 8.96 7.69
N CYS A 72 12.76 7.90 6.96
CA CYS A 72 14.12 7.33 7.00
C CYS A 72 15.18 8.33 6.55
N ARG A 73 14.85 9.21 5.59
CA ARG A 73 15.78 10.24 5.13
C ARG A 73 15.97 11.35 6.17
N ALA A 74 14.92 11.72 6.89
CA ALA A 74 15.01 12.70 7.97
C ALA A 74 15.90 12.17 9.10
N GLU A 75 15.70 10.91 9.51
CA GLU A 75 16.50 10.24 10.55
C GLU A 75 18.00 10.20 10.16
N GLN A 76 18.32 9.89 8.91
CA GLN A 76 19.71 9.92 8.39
C GLN A 76 20.35 11.31 8.38
N ARG A 77 19.55 12.37 8.52
CA ARG A 77 20.00 13.77 8.55
C ARG A 77 19.94 14.34 9.97
N ASP A 78 19.81 13.48 10.98
CA ASP A 78 19.63 13.85 12.39
C ASP A 78 18.46 14.81 12.59
N TRP A 79 17.45 14.72 11.72
CA TRP A 79 16.19 15.46 11.82
C TRP A 79 15.12 14.55 12.43
N SER A 80 14.42 15.05 13.45
CA SER A 80 13.30 14.37 14.11
C SER A 80 11.97 14.93 13.57
N PRO A 81 11.43 14.37 12.47
CA PRO A 81 10.16 14.80 11.89
C PRO A 81 8.94 14.39 12.73
#